data_AF-A0A7C9I4A9-F1
#
_entry.id   AF-A0A7C9I4A9-F1
#
_cell.length_a   1.000
_cell.length_b   1.000
_cell.length_c   1.000
_cell.angle_alpha   90.00
_cell.angle_beta   90.00
_cell.angle_gamma   90.00
#
_symmetry.space_group_name_H-M   'P 1'
#
loop_
_entity.id
_entity.type
_entity.pdbx_description
1 polymer ?
#
loop_
_entity_poly.entity_id
_entity_poly.type
_entity_poly.pdbx_seq_one_letter_code
_entity_poly.pdbx_strand_id
1 'polypeptide(L)'
;MGKEVEKIIADLRAVYRNKADDGPDFDARAGAWWWGQTDDEFAYAVGSADLVSSDPVAKHLYLFSRAGDLAGAQAIASVISWCHGTAAEAASTAGGPRGRPQVVLDRESRWWRQAGQDGAALAMWGEASWWGDAFREAIPGINKRCAKYRCGSQAYGRVREYVEREAKSLIDNFKHDLESVLVGRYDPGFRARWELRTGTTFAEVSI
;
A
#
# COMPACT_ATOMS: atom_id res chain seq x y z
N MET A 1 25.67 -25.98 -38.90
CA MET A 1 25.20 -24.60 -38.64
C MET A 1 23.68 -24.50 -38.47
N GLY A 2 22.84 -25.10 -39.35
CA GLY A 2 21.37 -25.00 -39.23
C GLY A 2 20.76 -25.56 -37.93
N LYS A 3 21.17 -26.75 -37.50
CA LYS A 3 20.61 -27.41 -36.29
C LYS A 3 20.91 -26.70 -34.98
N GLU A 4 22.03 -25.96 -34.92
CA GLU A 4 22.46 -25.23 -33.72
C GLU A 4 21.69 -23.91 -33.60
N VAL A 5 21.46 -23.24 -34.73
CA VAL A 5 20.59 -22.05 -34.81
C VAL A 5 19.13 -22.42 -34.49
N GLU A 6 18.63 -23.54 -35.00
CA GLU A 6 17.28 -24.04 -34.67
C GLU A 6 17.12 -24.36 -33.18
N LYS A 7 18.16 -24.94 -32.56
CA LYS A 7 18.17 -25.20 -31.11
C LYS A 7 18.17 -23.90 -30.31
N ILE A 8 19.00 -22.92 -30.67
CA ILE A 8 19.03 -21.61 -30.02
C ILE A 8 17.68 -20.89 -30.15
N ILE A 9 17.03 -20.96 -31.32
CA ILE A 9 15.69 -20.37 -31.53
C ILE A 9 14.64 -21.12 -30.70
N ALA A 10 14.73 -22.44 -30.58
CA ALA A 10 13.82 -23.24 -29.75
C ALA A 10 14.00 -22.93 -28.25
N ASP A 11 15.25 -22.83 -27.78
CA ASP A 11 15.60 -22.50 -26.40
C ASP A 11 15.16 -21.06 -26.06
N LEU A 12 15.39 -20.09 -26.96
CA LEU A 12 14.88 -18.73 -26.81
C LEU A 12 13.35 -18.69 -26.81
N ARG A 13 12.68 -19.44 -27.68
CA ARG A 13 11.21 -19.55 -27.67
C ARG A 13 10.68 -20.23 -26.41
N ALA A 14 11.44 -21.10 -25.76
CA ALA A 14 11.07 -21.71 -24.49
C ALA A 14 11.26 -20.71 -23.33
N VAL A 15 12.35 -19.94 -23.32
CA VAL A 15 12.59 -18.86 -22.35
C VAL A 15 11.53 -17.75 -22.49
N TYR A 16 11.14 -17.40 -23.72
CA TYR A 16 10.10 -16.40 -23.97
C TYR A 16 8.68 -16.93 -23.73
N ARG A 17 8.41 -18.23 -23.94
CA ARG A 17 7.12 -18.84 -23.57
C ARG A 17 6.96 -18.95 -22.05
N ASN A 18 8.02 -19.33 -21.33
CA ASN A 18 8.02 -19.32 -19.86
C ASN A 18 7.92 -17.89 -19.28
N LYS A 19 8.21 -16.84 -20.06
CA LYS A 19 7.93 -15.44 -19.70
C LYS A 19 6.56 -14.94 -20.14
N ALA A 20 5.85 -15.69 -20.98
CA ALA A 20 4.54 -15.32 -21.53
C ALA A 20 3.38 -16.09 -20.89
N ASP A 21 3.66 -17.19 -20.17
CA ASP A 21 2.68 -17.91 -19.35
C ASP A 21 2.39 -17.20 -18.00
N ASP A 22 3.25 -16.27 -17.59
CA ASP A 22 2.93 -15.29 -16.55
C ASP A 22 2.54 -14.00 -17.28
N GLY A 23 1.27 -13.63 -17.26
CA GLY A 23 0.85 -12.28 -17.67
C GLY A 23 1.63 -11.19 -16.90
N PRO A 24 1.39 -9.89 -17.18
CA PRO A 24 1.93 -8.84 -16.31
C PRO A 24 1.62 -9.19 -14.83
N ASP A 25 2.67 -9.17 -13.99
CA ASP A 25 2.57 -9.25 -12.53
C ASP A 25 1.44 -8.30 -12.07
N PHE A 26 0.69 -8.69 -11.03
CA PHE A 26 -0.38 -7.90 -10.41
C PHE A 26 0.00 -6.43 -10.22
N ASP A 27 1.24 -6.15 -9.82
CA ASP A 27 1.75 -4.81 -9.63
C ASP A 27 1.89 -4.04 -10.97
N ALA A 28 2.23 -4.74 -12.06
CA ALA A 28 2.25 -4.19 -13.42
C ALA A 28 0.83 -4.00 -14.00
N ARG A 29 -0.11 -4.90 -13.72
CA ARG A 29 -1.54 -4.73 -14.05
C ARG A 29 -2.13 -3.52 -13.33
N ALA A 30 -1.82 -3.35 -12.04
CA ALA A 30 -2.26 -2.20 -11.26
C ALA A 30 -1.76 -0.87 -11.87
N GLY A 31 -0.48 -0.80 -12.25
CA GLY A 31 0.07 0.37 -12.93
C GLY A 31 -0.60 0.61 -14.30
N ALA A 32 -0.73 -0.42 -15.13
CA ALA A 32 -1.35 -0.31 -16.45
C ALA A 32 -2.82 0.14 -16.39
N TRP A 33 -3.61 -0.46 -15.50
CA TRP A 33 -5.01 -0.12 -15.27
C TRP A 33 -5.17 1.32 -14.78
N TRP A 34 -4.32 1.75 -13.84
CA TRP A 34 -4.30 3.12 -13.35
C TRP A 34 -4.07 4.16 -14.46
N TRP A 35 -3.17 3.85 -15.40
CA TRP A 35 -2.86 4.72 -16.55
C TRP A 35 -3.83 4.56 -17.73
N GLY A 36 -4.99 3.94 -17.50
CA GLY A 36 -6.11 3.92 -18.43
C GLY A 36 -6.16 2.72 -19.37
N GLN A 37 -5.38 1.66 -19.12
CA GLN A 37 -5.60 0.39 -19.81
C GLN A 37 -6.85 -0.30 -19.27
N THR A 38 -7.72 -0.75 -20.18
CA THR A 38 -8.90 -1.52 -19.80
C THR A 38 -8.48 -2.92 -19.37
N ASP A 39 -8.88 -3.30 -18.17
CA ASP A 39 -8.70 -4.64 -17.60
C ASP A 39 -9.90 -4.92 -16.68
N ASP A 40 -10.97 -5.48 -17.24
CA ASP A 40 -12.25 -5.69 -16.55
C ASP A 40 -12.12 -6.71 -15.41
N GLU A 41 -11.27 -7.72 -15.59
CA GLU A 41 -10.96 -8.73 -14.58
C GLU A 41 -10.23 -8.08 -13.39
N PHE A 42 -9.22 -7.24 -13.65
CA PHE A 42 -8.53 -6.51 -12.60
C PHE A 42 -9.45 -5.50 -11.91
N ALA A 43 -10.31 -4.80 -12.65
CA ALA A 43 -11.28 -3.87 -12.07
C ALA A 43 -12.28 -4.59 -11.14
N TYR A 44 -12.77 -5.76 -11.55
CA TYR A 44 -13.61 -6.62 -10.71
C TYR A 44 -12.86 -7.08 -9.46
N ALA A 45 -11.62 -7.53 -9.60
CA ALA A 45 -10.81 -8.00 -8.48
C ALA A 45 -10.52 -6.89 -7.46
N VAL A 46 -10.19 -5.68 -7.93
CA VAL A 46 -10.02 -4.49 -7.08
C VAL A 46 -11.32 -4.18 -6.32
N GLY A 47 -12.48 -4.23 -6.97
CA GLY A 47 -13.77 -4.02 -6.33
C GLY A 47 -14.08 -5.06 -5.25
N SER A 48 -13.80 -6.34 -5.53
CA SER A 48 -13.99 -7.44 -4.59
C SER A 48 -13.05 -7.36 -3.38
N ALA A 49 -11.78 -7.01 -3.59
CA ALA A 49 -10.81 -6.80 -2.50
C ALA A 49 -11.18 -5.57 -1.64
N ASP A 50 -11.63 -4.47 -2.27
CA ASP A 50 -12.07 -3.26 -1.57
C ASP A 50 -13.29 -3.52 -0.68
N LEU A 51 -14.23 -4.35 -1.14
CA LEU A 51 -15.42 -4.73 -0.39
C LEU A 51 -15.10 -5.40 0.95
N VAL A 52 -14.08 -6.27 0.96
CA VAL A 52 -13.70 -7.06 2.15
C VAL A 52 -12.56 -6.45 2.96
N SER A 53 -12.00 -5.33 2.50
CA SER A 53 -10.91 -4.66 3.18
C SER A 53 -11.31 -4.19 4.58
N SER A 54 -10.33 -4.20 5.49
CA SER A 54 -10.48 -3.69 6.84
C SER A 54 -10.60 -2.17 6.89
N ASP A 55 -9.99 -1.47 5.92
CA ASP A 55 -10.03 -0.01 5.81
C ASP A 55 -10.14 0.43 4.33
N PRO A 56 -11.09 1.31 3.97
CA PRO A 56 -11.23 1.84 2.61
C PRO A 56 -9.96 2.51 2.05
N VAL A 57 -9.04 2.96 2.93
CA VAL A 57 -7.78 3.56 2.50
C VAL A 57 -6.81 2.55 1.89
N ALA A 58 -6.95 1.26 2.21
CA ALA A 58 -6.00 0.21 1.83
C ALA A 58 -5.85 0.11 0.31
N LYS A 59 -6.99 0.16 -0.42
CA LYS A 59 -7.01 0.24 -1.89
C LYS A 59 -6.19 1.42 -2.39
N HIS A 60 -6.43 2.61 -1.84
CA HIS A 60 -5.73 3.83 -2.29
C HIS A 60 -4.23 3.75 -2.00
N LEU A 61 -3.83 3.27 -0.81
CA LEU A 61 -2.42 3.06 -0.47
C LEU A 61 -1.75 2.07 -1.43
N TYR A 62 -2.40 0.95 -1.73
CA TYR A 62 -1.88 -0.04 -2.68
C TYR A 62 -1.74 0.56 -4.07
N LEU A 63 -2.80 1.15 -4.62
CA LEU A 63 -2.77 1.74 -5.97
C LEU A 63 -1.72 2.84 -6.08
N PHE A 64 -1.60 3.73 -5.08
CA PHE A 64 -0.58 4.77 -5.06
C PHE A 64 0.84 4.21 -4.96
N SER A 65 1.04 3.10 -4.25
CA SER A 65 2.35 2.41 -4.18
C SER A 65 2.82 1.88 -5.54
N ARG A 66 1.88 1.57 -6.46
CA ARG A 66 2.17 0.96 -7.78
C ARG A 66 2.11 1.94 -8.94
N ALA A 67 1.15 2.84 -8.92
CA ALA A 67 0.93 3.79 -10.00
C ALA A 67 1.88 4.99 -9.98
N GLY A 68 2.43 5.33 -8.81
CA GLY A 68 3.35 6.46 -8.65
C GLY A 68 2.70 7.84 -8.80
N ASP A 69 1.37 7.93 -8.87
CA ASP A 69 0.64 9.20 -8.90
C ASP A 69 -0.58 9.17 -7.97
N LEU A 70 -0.78 10.30 -7.30
CA LEU A 70 -1.90 10.60 -6.41
C LEU A 70 -3.09 11.19 -7.22
N ALA A 71 -3.45 10.61 -8.37
CA ALA A 71 -4.56 11.12 -9.16
C ALA A 71 -5.91 10.90 -8.42
N GLY A 72 -6.67 11.98 -8.22
CA GLY A 72 -7.99 11.96 -7.58
C GLY A 72 -8.02 12.67 -6.22
N ALA A 73 -8.57 13.89 -6.18
CA ALA A 73 -8.63 14.73 -4.98
C ALA A 73 -9.29 14.03 -3.77
N GLN A 74 -10.30 13.19 -4.02
CA GLN A 74 -10.99 12.44 -2.97
C GLN A 74 -10.14 11.29 -2.40
N ALA A 75 -9.45 10.53 -3.25
CA ALA A 75 -8.55 9.46 -2.82
C ALA A 75 -7.39 10.04 -1.98
N ILE A 76 -6.79 11.14 -2.43
CA ILE A 76 -5.79 11.89 -1.65
C ILE A 76 -6.33 12.32 -0.30
N ALA A 77 -7.51 12.95 -0.27
CA ALA A 77 -8.09 13.45 0.97
C ALA A 77 -8.33 12.32 1.98
N SER A 78 -8.77 11.14 1.50
CA SER A 78 -8.97 9.97 2.35
C SER A 78 -7.66 9.47 2.97
N VAL A 79 -6.58 9.35 2.18
CA VAL A 79 -5.26 8.94 2.66
C VAL A 79 -4.69 9.94 3.66
N ILE A 80 -4.81 11.25 3.36
CA ILE A 80 -4.35 12.31 4.27
C ILE A 80 -5.12 12.27 5.60
N SER A 81 -6.44 12.13 5.54
CA SER A 81 -7.29 12.04 6.74
C SER A 81 -6.91 10.83 7.59
N TRP A 82 -6.72 9.67 6.96
CA TRP A 82 -6.26 8.46 7.62
C TRP A 82 -4.89 8.67 8.28
N CYS A 83 -3.90 9.22 7.55
CA CYS A 83 -2.58 9.52 8.09
C CYS A 83 -2.64 10.38 9.35
N HIS A 84 -3.55 11.37 9.38
CA HIS A 84 -3.74 12.23 10.55
C HIS A 84 -4.37 11.46 11.71
N GLY A 85 -5.41 10.64 11.46
CA GLY A 85 -6.02 9.79 12.47
C GLY A 85 -5.02 8.85 13.13
N THR A 86 -4.31 8.06 12.32
CA THR A 86 -3.32 7.08 12.78
C THR A 86 -2.14 7.75 13.48
N ALA A 87 -1.69 8.91 12.99
CA ALA A 87 -0.63 9.66 13.66
C ALA A 87 -1.07 10.26 15.00
N ALA A 88 -2.34 10.68 15.12
CA ALA A 88 -2.89 11.17 16.38
C ALA A 88 -2.97 10.05 17.42
N GLU A 89 -3.38 8.85 17.01
CA GLU A 89 -3.34 7.65 17.84
C GLU A 89 -1.92 7.34 18.32
N ALA A 90 -0.96 7.28 17.40
CA ALA A 90 0.45 7.05 17.72
C ALA A 90 1.03 8.13 18.66
N ALA A 91 0.70 9.40 18.42
CA ALA A 91 1.19 10.50 19.23
C ALA A 91 0.60 10.48 20.65
N SER A 92 -0.67 10.06 20.79
CA SER A 92 -1.34 9.93 22.08
C SER A 92 -0.78 8.78 22.94
N THR A 93 -0.29 7.72 22.30
CA THR A 93 0.30 6.54 22.97
C THR A 93 1.82 6.65 23.19
N ALA A 94 2.51 7.57 22.49
CA ALA A 94 3.94 7.78 22.59
C ALA A 94 4.41 8.48 23.91
N GLY A 95 3.49 8.94 24.76
CA GLY A 95 3.79 9.46 26.09
C GLY A 95 4.13 8.34 27.08
N GLY A 96 5.31 8.38 27.69
CA GLY A 96 5.80 7.33 28.61
C GLY A 96 4.95 7.10 29.88
N PRO A 97 5.41 6.24 30.81
CA PRO A 97 4.64 5.65 31.93
C PRO A 97 4.00 6.61 32.95
N ARG A 98 4.19 7.94 32.80
CA ARG A 98 3.57 8.97 33.64
C ARG A 98 2.36 9.63 32.99
N GLY A 99 1.59 8.86 32.21
CA GLY A 99 0.12 8.91 32.19
C GLY A 99 -0.51 10.29 32.03
N ARG A 100 0.15 11.23 31.37
CA ARG A 100 -0.49 12.42 30.83
C ARG A 100 -0.49 12.24 29.33
N PRO A 101 -1.65 12.33 28.64
CA PRO A 101 -1.65 12.63 27.22
C PRO A 101 -1.00 14.00 27.05
N GLN A 102 0.34 14.04 27.08
CA GLN A 102 1.17 15.23 26.96
C GLN A 102 1.35 15.61 25.48
N VAL A 103 0.63 14.91 24.59
CA VAL A 103 0.16 15.45 23.33
C VAL A 103 -1.32 15.74 23.49
N VAL A 104 -1.64 16.64 24.43
CA VAL A 104 -2.74 17.57 24.16
C VAL A 104 -2.38 18.13 22.81
N LEU A 105 -3.15 17.74 21.80
CA LEU A 105 -3.05 18.17 20.41
C LEU A 105 -2.94 19.69 20.43
N ASP A 106 -1.72 20.20 20.56
CA ASP A 106 -1.44 21.58 20.37
C ASP A 106 -1.85 21.80 18.92
N ARG A 107 -3.03 22.41 18.73
CA ARG A 107 -3.62 22.55 17.40
C ARG A 107 -2.68 23.33 16.47
N GLU A 108 -1.75 24.07 17.05
CA GLU A 108 -0.67 24.78 16.37
C GLU A 108 0.47 23.83 15.93
N SER A 109 0.74 22.77 16.69
CA SER A 109 1.83 21.84 16.44
C SER A 109 1.42 20.72 15.47
N ARG A 110 1.72 20.92 14.18
CA ARG A 110 1.37 20.00 13.08
C ARG A 110 2.41 18.89 12.81
N TRP A 111 3.39 18.68 13.71
CA TRP A 111 4.50 17.75 13.45
C TRP A 111 4.04 16.29 13.30
N TRP A 112 3.06 15.86 14.10
CA TRP A 112 2.55 14.47 14.07
C TRP A 112 1.80 14.19 12.76
N ARG A 113 1.07 15.18 12.22
CA ARG A 113 0.44 15.08 10.88
C ARG A 113 1.48 14.86 9.80
N GLN A 114 2.59 15.61 9.86
CA GLN A 114 3.68 15.42 8.90
C GLN A 114 4.38 14.08 9.10
N ALA A 115 4.60 13.65 10.35
CA ALA A 115 5.19 12.35 10.65
C ALA A 115 4.33 11.21 10.08
N GLY A 116 3.00 11.30 10.19
CA GLY A 116 2.09 10.33 9.58
C GLY A 116 2.18 10.31 8.06
N GLN A 117 2.17 11.48 7.41
CA GLN A 117 2.34 11.57 5.95
C GLN A 117 3.70 11.02 5.49
N ASP A 118 4.78 11.33 6.20
CA ASP A 118 6.12 10.79 5.90
C ASP A 118 6.15 9.27 6.07
N GLY A 119 5.46 8.73 7.09
CA GLY A 119 5.37 7.29 7.34
C GLY A 119 4.62 6.55 6.23
N ALA A 120 3.45 7.05 5.84
CA ALA A 120 2.68 6.48 4.74
C ALA A 120 3.45 6.57 3.40
N ALA A 121 4.15 7.67 3.15
CA ALA A 121 4.98 7.83 1.97
C ALA A 121 6.14 6.82 1.94
N LEU A 122 6.80 6.58 3.08
CA LEU A 122 7.85 5.55 3.19
C LEU A 122 7.29 4.15 2.93
N ALA A 123 6.08 3.84 3.40
CA ALA A 123 5.44 2.56 3.14
C ALA A 123 5.13 2.34 1.65
N MET A 124 4.57 3.36 0.98
CA MET A 124 4.19 3.24 -0.43
C MET A 124 5.40 3.18 -1.38
N TRP A 125 6.46 3.93 -1.06
CA TRP A 125 7.48 4.27 -2.06
C TRP A 125 8.91 4.09 -1.57
N GLY A 126 9.10 3.84 -0.28
CA GLY A 126 10.43 3.63 0.29
C GLY A 126 11.07 2.30 -0.12
N GLU A 127 10.32 1.29 -0.53
CA GLU A 127 10.87 -0.04 -0.87
C GLU A 127 10.94 -0.34 -2.37
N ALA A 128 10.43 0.56 -3.22
CA ALA A 128 10.38 0.31 -4.66
C ALA A 128 11.80 0.34 -5.27
N SER A 129 12.26 -0.77 -5.86
CA SER A 129 13.67 -0.96 -6.27
C SER A 129 14.21 -0.01 -7.35
N TRP A 130 13.34 0.63 -8.15
CA TRP A 130 13.74 1.52 -9.24
C TRP A 130 13.73 3.02 -8.87
N TRP A 131 13.23 3.39 -7.69
CA TRP A 131 13.19 4.78 -7.21
C TRP A 131 13.27 4.94 -5.68
N GLY A 132 13.28 3.85 -4.91
CA GLY A 132 13.13 3.83 -3.45
C GLY A 132 14.31 4.43 -2.71
N ASP A 133 15.54 4.24 -3.21
CA ASP A 133 16.71 4.92 -2.63
C ASP A 133 16.65 6.43 -2.88
N ALA A 134 16.35 6.84 -4.12
CA ALA A 134 16.17 8.25 -4.47
C ALA A 134 15.00 8.89 -3.72
N PHE A 135 13.93 8.13 -3.45
CA PHE A 135 12.76 8.59 -2.71
C PHE A 135 13.05 8.74 -1.21
N ARG A 136 13.76 7.78 -0.60
CA ARG A 136 14.23 7.88 0.79
C ARG A 136 15.15 9.08 0.99
N GLU A 137 15.98 9.40 0.00
CA GLU A 137 16.81 10.60 -0.01
C GLU A 137 16.00 11.89 -0.19
N ALA A 138 14.92 11.85 -0.98
CA ALA A 138 14.02 12.98 -1.22
C ALA A 138 13.14 13.33 -0.01
N ILE A 139 12.75 12.34 0.81
CA ILE A 139 12.04 12.60 2.07
C ILE A 139 12.99 13.30 3.05
N PRO A 140 12.63 14.49 3.57
CA PRO A 140 13.45 15.14 4.59
C PRO A 140 13.66 14.22 5.79
N GLY A 141 14.93 13.92 6.10
CA GLY A 141 15.27 13.10 7.27
C GLY A 141 14.72 13.66 8.58
N ILE A 142 14.56 12.78 9.59
CA ILE A 142 13.94 13.10 10.90
C ILE A 142 14.48 14.42 11.47
N ASN A 143 15.80 14.61 11.45
CA ASN A 143 16.43 15.81 12.02
C ASN A 143 16.00 17.11 11.30
N LYS A 144 15.86 17.09 9.97
CA LYS A 144 15.36 18.24 9.19
C LYS A 144 13.90 18.54 9.54
N ARG A 145 13.06 17.51 9.67
CA ARG A 145 11.66 17.66 10.10
C ARG A 145 11.55 18.20 11.52
N CYS A 146 12.33 17.66 12.44
CA CYS A 146 12.34 18.08 13.84
C CYS A 146 12.77 19.53 14.00
N ALA A 147 13.77 19.99 13.25
CA ALA A 147 14.15 21.40 13.21
C ALA A 147 13.00 22.30 12.70
N LYS A 148 12.32 21.89 11.62
CA LYS A 148 11.20 22.64 11.03
C LYS A 148 10.00 22.76 11.98
N TYR A 149 9.59 21.66 12.59
CA TYR A 149 8.38 21.62 13.43
C TYR A 149 8.67 21.79 14.92
N ARG A 150 9.94 22.00 15.30
CA ARG A 150 10.39 22.20 16.69
C ARG A 150 9.94 21.06 17.62
N CYS A 151 10.07 19.82 17.16
CA CYS A 151 9.69 18.61 17.91
C CYS A 151 10.89 17.72 18.19
N GLY A 152 10.76 16.81 19.17
CA GLY A 152 11.80 15.83 19.48
C GLY A 152 11.90 14.71 18.44
N SER A 153 13.13 14.33 18.07
CA SER A 153 13.40 13.28 17.07
C SER A 153 12.81 11.92 17.43
N GLN A 154 12.86 11.54 18.71
CA GLN A 154 12.30 10.28 19.18
C GLN A 154 10.77 10.25 19.10
N ALA A 155 10.09 11.37 19.36
CA ALA A 155 8.63 11.44 19.23
C ALA A 155 8.20 11.40 17.76
N TYR A 156 8.90 12.17 16.90
CA TYR A 156 8.66 12.18 15.47
C TYR A 156 8.90 10.81 14.83
N GLY A 157 10.04 10.19 15.15
CA GLY A 157 10.43 8.86 14.66
C GLY A 157 9.38 7.80 15.00
N ARG A 158 8.95 7.74 16.27
CA ARG A 158 7.93 6.77 16.71
C ARG A 158 6.59 6.90 15.99
N VAL A 159 6.09 8.13 15.81
CA VAL A 159 4.84 8.36 15.07
C VAL A 159 5.00 7.96 13.61
N ARG A 160 6.12 8.34 12.99
CA ARG A 160 6.41 8.01 11.59
C ARG A 160 6.50 6.50 11.37
N GLU A 161 7.27 5.79 12.20
CA GLU A 161 7.45 4.34 12.14
C GLU A 161 6.14 3.58 12.39
N TYR A 162 5.31 4.07 13.32
CA TYR A 162 3.98 3.49 13.56
C TYR A 162 3.12 3.59 12.30
N VAL A 163 2.98 4.78 11.72
CA VAL A 163 2.15 4.97 10.52
C VAL A 163 2.72 4.23 9.31
N GLU A 164 4.05 4.17 9.16
CA GLU A 164 4.70 3.36 8.12
C GLU A 164 4.33 1.88 8.26
N ARG A 165 4.39 1.31 9.46
CA ARG A 165 4.04 -0.09 9.70
C ARG A 165 2.55 -0.36 9.42
N GLU A 166 1.66 0.51 9.89
CA GLU A 166 0.22 0.34 9.63
C GLU A 166 -0.09 0.45 8.13
N ALA A 167 0.55 1.39 7.42
CA ALA A 167 0.38 1.53 5.98
C ALA A 167 0.89 0.29 5.22
N LYS A 168 2.05 -0.27 5.60
CA LYS A 168 2.57 -1.53 5.02
C LYS A 168 1.60 -2.68 5.22
N SER A 169 1.10 -2.85 6.45
CA SER A 169 0.09 -3.88 6.76
C SER A 169 -1.16 -3.75 5.89
N LEU A 170 -1.68 -2.53 5.70
CA LEU A 170 -2.85 -2.30 4.84
C LEU A 170 -2.55 -2.60 3.35
N ILE A 171 -1.38 -2.20 2.87
CA ILE A 171 -0.94 -2.48 1.49
C ILE A 171 -0.81 -3.99 1.26
N ASP A 172 -0.13 -4.69 2.17
CA ASP A 172 0.13 -6.13 2.06
C ASP A 172 -1.16 -6.94 2.16
N ASN A 173 -2.04 -6.61 3.10
CA ASN A 173 -3.34 -7.27 3.24
C ASN A 173 -4.21 -7.04 2.00
N PHE A 174 -4.25 -5.81 1.46
CA PHE A 174 -5.02 -5.52 0.26
C PHE A 174 -4.44 -6.26 -0.96
N LYS A 175 -3.11 -6.29 -1.11
CA LYS A 175 -2.44 -7.04 -2.17
C LYS A 175 -2.77 -8.53 -2.09
N HIS A 176 -2.68 -9.12 -0.89
CA HIS A 176 -3.03 -10.52 -0.66
C HIS A 176 -4.50 -10.82 -1.01
N ASP A 177 -5.44 -9.95 -0.61
CA ASP A 177 -6.85 -10.10 -0.96
C ASP A 177 -7.09 -10.00 -2.48
N LEU A 178 -6.41 -9.06 -3.14
CA LEU A 178 -6.45 -8.89 -4.59
C LEU A 178 -5.92 -10.13 -5.33
N GLU A 179 -4.79 -10.68 -4.88
CA GLU A 179 -4.21 -11.91 -5.41
C GLU A 179 -5.15 -13.11 -5.21
N SER A 180 -5.77 -13.22 -4.04
CA SER A 180 -6.76 -14.26 -3.75
C SER A 180 -7.92 -14.25 -4.73
N VAL A 181 -8.43 -13.06 -5.09
CA VAL A 181 -9.51 -12.92 -6.08
C VAL A 181 -9.04 -13.27 -7.48
N LEU A 182 -7.90 -12.73 -7.93
CA LEU A 182 -7.41 -12.96 -9.29
C LEU A 182 -7.03 -14.43 -9.54
N VAL A 183 -6.53 -15.14 -8.52
CA VAL A 183 -6.13 -16.55 -8.64
C VAL A 183 -7.28 -17.51 -8.29
N GLY A 184 -8.40 -16.99 -7.77
CA GLY A 184 -9.52 -17.81 -7.28
C GLY A 184 -9.15 -18.68 -6.06
N ARG A 185 -8.17 -18.24 -5.26
CA ARG A 185 -7.65 -18.97 -4.09
C ARG A 185 -7.85 -18.15 -2.82
N TYR A 186 -8.94 -18.44 -2.14
CA TYR A 186 -9.40 -17.69 -0.97
C TYR A 186 -9.01 -18.36 0.34
N ASP A 187 -8.22 -17.68 1.16
CA ASP A 187 -7.92 -18.13 2.53
C ASP A 187 -9.15 -17.97 3.46
N PRO A 188 -9.17 -18.66 4.62
CA PRO A 188 -10.30 -18.59 5.55
C PRO A 188 -10.62 -17.17 6.04
N GLY A 189 -9.62 -16.29 6.17
CA GLY A 189 -9.77 -14.91 6.59
C GLY A 189 -10.50 -14.06 5.55
N PHE A 190 -10.14 -14.19 4.27
CA PHE A 190 -10.86 -13.55 3.17
C PHE A 190 -12.34 -13.97 3.16
N ARG A 191 -12.61 -15.28 3.23
CA ARG A 191 -13.97 -15.83 3.22
C ARG A 191 -14.81 -15.29 4.38
N ALA A 192 -14.26 -15.29 5.59
CA ALA A 192 -14.97 -14.76 6.75
C ALA A 192 -15.31 -13.28 6.61
N ARG A 193 -14.39 -12.46 6.07
CA ARG A 193 -14.65 -11.04 5.81
C ARG A 193 -15.69 -10.85 4.70
N TRP A 194 -15.65 -11.67 3.65
CA TRP A 194 -16.65 -11.67 2.59
C TRP A 194 -18.05 -11.97 3.10
N GLU A 195 -18.22 -13.06 3.83
CA GLU A 195 -19.51 -13.48 4.39
C GLU A 195 -20.05 -12.43 5.35
N LEU A 196 -19.19 -11.85 6.18
CA LEU A 196 -19.56 -10.76 7.09
C LEU A 196 -20.05 -9.51 6.33
N ARG A 197 -19.41 -9.16 5.21
CA ARG A 197 -19.73 -7.94 4.45
C ARG A 197 -20.94 -8.10 3.54
N THR A 198 -21.12 -9.27 2.96
CA THR A 198 -22.17 -9.54 1.96
C THR A 198 -23.40 -10.22 2.54
N GLY A 199 -23.28 -10.84 3.73
CA GLY A 199 -24.33 -11.67 4.31
C GLY A 199 -24.61 -12.97 3.53
N THR A 200 -23.77 -13.30 2.55
CA THR A 200 -23.91 -14.46 1.67
C THR A 200 -22.83 -15.48 1.96
N THR A 201 -23.18 -16.77 1.99
CA THR A 201 -22.21 -17.85 2.22
C THR A 201 -21.22 -17.91 1.06
N PHE A 202 -19.92 -18.02 1.35
CA PHE A 202 -18.89 -17.99 0.30
C PHE A 202 -19.02 -19.15 -0.70
N ALA A 203 -19.54 -20.30 -0.25
CA ALA A 203 -19.76 -21.49 -1.07
C ALA A 203 -20.81 -21.30 -2.18
N GLU A 204 -21.62 -20.25 -2.11
CA GLU A 204 -22.72 -19.99 -3.04
C GLU A 204 -22.33 -19.00 -4.16
N VAL A 205 -21.09 -18.50 -4.16
CA VAL A 205 -20.62 -17.46 -5.08
C VAL A 205 -19.48 -17.98 -5.95
N SER A 206 -19.60 -17.81 -7.27
CA SER A 206 -18.46 -17.89 -8.19
C SER A 206 -17.81 -16.50 -8.25
N ILE A 207 -16.76 -16.30 -7.45
CA ILE A 207 -15.90 -15.11 -7.51
C ILE A 207 -14.68 -15.44 -8.35
#